data_AF-A0A5K0W4E7-F1
#
_entry.id   AF-A0A5K0W4E7-F1
#
_cell.length_a   1.000
_cell.length_b   1.000
_cell.length_c   1.000
_cell.angle_alpha   90.00
_cell.angle_beta   90.00
_cell.angle_gamma   90.00
#
_symmetry.space_group_name_H-M   'P 1'
#
loop_
_entity.id
_entity.type
_entity.pdbx_description
1 polymer ?
#
loop_
_entity_poly.entity_id
_entity_poly.type
_entity_poly.pdbx_seq_one_letter_code
_entity_poly.pdbx_strand_id
1 'polypeptide(L)' 'WWKGLGLAEELGFIRDQVLVWFMFPLSMLPEPHLSDCRLKITKVVALIYTIDDIYDVRGSMEELHLFTEAVA' A
#
# COMPACT_ATOMS: atom_id res chain seq x y z
N TRP A 1 6.39 1.85 11.17
CA TRP A 1 5.01 2.08 10.71
C TRP A 1 4.47 0.86 10.01
N TRP A 2 4.98 0.47 8.83
CA TRP A 2 4.49 -0.69 8.07
C TRP A 2 4.42 -1.98 8.90
N LYS A 3 5.56 -2.42 9.46
CA LYS A 3 5.62 -3.56 10.41
C LYS A 3 4.70 -3.41 11.63
N GLY A 4 4.40 -2.18 12.05
CA GLY A 4 3.50 -1.94 13.18
C GLY A 4 2.01 -2.08 12.84
N LEU A 5 1.65 -2.13 11.55
CA LEU A 5 0.28 -2.41 11.12
C LEU A 5 -0.02 -3.91 11.07
N GLY A 6 1.00 -4.79 11.01
CA GLY A 6 0.82 -6.24 10.94
C GLY A 6 0.15 -6.77 9.66
N LEU A 7 -0.16 -5.91 8.68
CA LEU A 7 -0.94 -6.31 7.51
C LEU A 7 -0.28 -7.42 6.68
N ALA A 8 1.06 -7.37 6.51
CA ALA A 8 1.77 -8.41 5.77
C ALA A 8 1.74 -9.78 6.47
N GLU A 9 1.61 -9.79 7.79
CA GLU A 9 1.56 -11.01 8.60
C GLU A 9 0.13 -11.57 8.62
N GLU A 10 -0.87 -10.71 8.82
CA GLU A 10 -2.30 -11.08 8.80
C GLU A 10 -2.79 -11.48 7.40
N LEU A 11 -2.36 -10.74 6.39
CA LEU A 11 -2.72 -10.96 4.99
C LEU A 11 -1.53 -11.59 4.26
N GLY A 12 -1.16 -12.83 4.60
CA GLY A 12 0.03 -13.51 4.06
C GLY A 12 0.12 -13.70 2.53
N PHE A 13 -0.82 -13.15 1.76
CA PHE A 13 -0.80 -13.08 0.30
C PHE A 13 -0.37 -11.71 -0.24
N ILE A 14 -0.34 -10.65 0.59
CA ILE A 14 0.04 -9.30 0.14
C ILE A 14 1.56 -9.17 0.07
N ARG A 15 2.03 -8.32 -0.84
CA ARG A 15 3.45 -8.01 -0.99
C ARG A 15 3.98 -7.23 0.22
N ASP A 16 5.16 -7.58 0.73
CA ASP A 16 5.92 -6.78 1.72
C ASP A 16 7.18 -6.20 1.07
N GLN A 17 7.02 -5.09 0.35
CA GLN A 17 8.09 -4.51 -0.49
C GLN A 17 8.33 -3.02 -0.21
N VAL A 18 8.46 -2.65 1.06
CA VAL A 18 8.61 -1.25 1.50
C VAL A 18 9.71 -0.47 0.75
N LEU A 19 10.84 -1.12 0.45
CA LEU A 19 11.92 -0.49 -0.30
C LEU A 19 11.49 -0.13 -1.73
N VAL A 20 10.83 -1.06 -2.43
CA VAL A 20 10.33 -0.84 -3.81
C VAL A 20 9.30 0.29 -3.83
N TRP A 21 8.40 0.30 -2.86
CA TRP A 21 7.39 1.35 -2.72
C TRP A 21 7.98 2.72 -2.40
N PHE A 22 9.14 2.77 -1.73
CA PHE A 22 9.86 4.02 -1.46
C PHE A 22 10.65 4.54 -2.68
N MET A 23 11.06 3.67 -3.59
CA MET A 23 11.79 4.08 -4.80
C MET A 23 10.97 5.02 -5.69
N PHE A 24 9.66 4.80 -5.79
CA PHE A 24 8.76 5.64 -6.59
C PHE A 24 8.70 7.12 -6.13
N PRO A 25 8.38 7.43 -4.87
CA PRO A 25 8.43 8.82 -4.41
C PRO A 25 9.85 9.39 -4.38
N LEU A 26 10.87 8.56 -4.20
CA LEU A 26 12.26 9.01 -4.27
C LEU A 26 12.64 9.51 -5.67
N SER A 27 12.16 8.85 -6.73
CA SER A 27 12.42 9.29 -8.10
C SER A 27 11.61 10.53 -8.50
N MET A 28 10.39 10.68 -7.98
CA MET A 28 9.53 11.83 -8.27
C MET A 28 9.90 13.10 -7.50
N LEU A 29 10.39 12.96 -6.27
CA LEU A 29 10.69 14.08 -5.37
C LEU A 29 12.14 13.96 -4.87
N PRO A 30 13.14 14.19 -5.74
CA PRO A 30 14.55 13.99 -5.40
C PRO A 30 15.07 15.00 -4.38
N GLU A 31 14.41 16.14 -4.19
CA GLU A 31 14.89 17.22 -3.33
C GLU A 31 14.95 16.80 -1.86
N PRO A 32 16.08 17.03 -1.15
CA PRO A 32 16.25 16.54 0.23
C PRO A 32 15.16 17.00 1.20
N HIS A 33 14.69 18.25 1.06
CA HIS A 33 13.69 18.86 1.94
C HIS A 33 12.27 18.27 1.79
N LEU A 34 12.03 17.41 0.79
CA LEU A 34 10.74 16.75 0.56
C LEU A 34 10.65 15.37 1.22
N SER A 35 11.47 15.08 2.24
CA SER A 35 11.47 13.79 2.96
C SER A 35 10.09 13.41 3.48
N ASP A 36 9.36 14.36 4.06
CA ASP A 36 8.04 14.10 4.63
C ASP A 36 7.00 13.77 3.55
N CYS A 37 7.08 14.43 2.39
CA CYS A 37 6.27 14.12 1.23
C CYS A 37 6.54 12.70 0.73
N ARG A 38 7.83 12.32 0.60
CA ARG A 38 8.21 10.95 0.22
C ARG A 38 7.64 9.92 1.20
N LEU A 39 7.79 10.15 2.51
CA LEU A 39 7.27 9.25 3.53
C LEU A 39 5.73 9.11 3.46
N LYS A 40 5.01 10.21 3.25
CA LYS A 40 3.54 10.18 3.09
C LYS A 40 3.14 9.38 1.83
N ILE A 41 3.81 9.64 0.70
CA ILE A 41 3.52 8.94 -0.56
C ILE A 41 3.84 7.44 -0.43
N THR A 42 4.96 7.05 0.20
CA THR A 42 5.27 5.63 0.40
C THR A 42 4.19 4.89 1.18
N LYS A 43 3.57 5.53 2.17
CA LYS A 43 2.44 4.93 2.91
C LYS A 43 1.22 4.73 2.02
N VAL A 44 0.92 5.71 1.16
CA VAL A 44 -0.18 5.62 0.18
C VAL A 44 0.11 4.50 -0.83
N VAL A 45 1.33 4.44 -1.38
CA VAL A 45 1.75 3.39 -2.32
C VAL A 45 1.64 2.01 -1.69
N ALA A 46 2.06 1.83 -0.43
CA ALA A 46 1.91 0.57 0.30
C ALA A 46 0.44 0.11 0.40
N LEU A 47 -0.48 1.04 0.72
CA LEU A 47 -1.91 0.75 0.78
C LEU A 47 -2.50 0.45 -0.59
N ILE A 48 -2.08 1.16 -1.65
CA ILE A 48 -2.50 0.88 -3.03
C ILE A 48 -2.13 -0.56 -3.40
N TYR A 49 -0.88 -0.97 -3.17
CA TYR A 49 -0.45 -2.35 -3.47
C TYR A 49 -1.17 -3.40 -2.61
N THR A 50 -1.51 -3.06 -1.37
CA THR A 50 -2.32 -3.96 -0.51
C THR A 50 -3.73 -4.13 -1.06
N ILE A 51 -4.38 -3.06 -1.50
CA ILE A 51 -5.72 -3.09 -2.10
C ILE A 51 -5.67 -3.82 -3.44
N ASP A 52 -4.66 -3.56 -4.27
CA ASP A 52 -4.41 -4.25 -5.54
C ASP A 52 -4.32 -5.78 -5.33
N ASP A 53 -3.54 -6.23 -4.34
CA ASP A 53 -3.46 -7.66 -4.00
C ASP A 53 -4.80 -8.24 -3.53
N ILE A 54 -5.64 -7.46 -2.83
CA ILE A 54 -6.98 -7.88 -2.42
C ILE A 54 -7.88 -8.07 -3.64
N TYR A 55 -7.88 -7.14 -4.58
CA TYR A 55 -8.73 -7.18 -5.79
C TYR A 55 -8.25 -8.22 -6.82
N ASP A 56 -6.94 -8.42 -6.97
CA ASP A 56 -6.38 -9.27 -8.02
C ASP A 56 -6.21 -10.74 -7.60
N VAL A 57 -5.90 -11.01 -6.31
CA VAL A 57 -5.50 -12.36 -5.87
C VAL A 57 -6.59 -13.09 -5.09
N ARG A 58 -7.29 -12.41 -4.17
CA ARG A 58 -8.11 -13.10 -3.15
C ARG A 58 -9.60 -12.79 -3.19
N GLY A 59 -9.99 -11.54 -3.40
CA GLY A 59 -11.37 -11.11 -3.15
C GLY A 59 -12.37 -11.79 -4.07
N SER A 60 -13.39 -12.42 -3.49
CA SER A 60 -14.59 -12.78 -4.24
C SER A 60 -15.34 -11.51 -4.66
N MET A 61 -16.14 -11.59 -5.73
CA MET A 61 -16.87 -10.40 -6.21
C MET A 61 -17.76 -9.75 -5.14
N GLU A 62 -18.39 -10.55 -4.27
CA GLU A 62 -19.20 -10.03 -3.16
C GLU A 62 -18.35 -9.30 -2.11
N GLU A 63 -17.20 -9.86 -1.71
CA GLU A 63 -16.29 -9.21 -0.76
C GLU A 63 -15.71 -7.91 -1.33
N LEU A 64 -15.34 -7.90 -2.62
CA LEU A 64 -14.83 -6.71 -3.30
C LEU A 64 -15.90 -5.63 -3.43
N HIS A 65 -17.14 -6.01 -3.67
CA HIS A 65 -18.26 -5.07 -3.69
C HIS A 65 -18.45 -4.43 -2.31
N LEU A 66 -18.52 -5.24 -1.25
CA LEU A 66 -18.63 -4.75 0.13
C LEU A 66 -17.46 -3.85 0.54
N PHE A 67 -16.23 -4.22 0.17
CA PHE A 67 -15.05 -3.39 0.43
C PHE A 67 -15.14 -2.05 -0.31
N THR A 68 -15.61 -2.05 -1.57
CA THR A 68 -15.80 -0.82 -2.35
C THR A 68 -16.85 0.08 -1.70
N GLU A 69 -17.97 -0.48 -1.27
CA GLU A 69 -19.03 0.25 -0.57
C GLU A 69 -18.58 0.82 0.77
N ALA A 70 -17.70 0.12 1.49
CA ALA A 70 -17.19 0.59 2.78
C ALA A 70 -16.25 1.80 2.66
N VAL A 71 -15.62 2.01 1.49
CA VAL A 71 -14.68 3.11 1.25
C VAL A 71 -15.37 4.34 0.61
N ALA A 72 -16.46 4.13 -0.12
CA ALA A 72 -17.21 5.16 -0.84
C ALA A 72 -17.88 6.19 0.08
#